data_AF-A0A953MTQ8-F1
#
_entry.id   AF-A0A953MTQ8-F1
#
_cell.length_a   1.000
_cell.length_b   1.000
_cell.length_c   1.000
_cell.angle_alpha   90.00
_cell.angle_beta   90.00
_cell.angle_gamma   90.00
#
_symmetry.space_group_name_H-M   'P 1'
#
loop_
_entity.id
_entity.type
_entity.pdbx_description
1 polymer ?
#
loop_
_entity_poly.entity_id
_entity_poly.type
_entity_poly.pdbx_seq_one_letter_code
_entity_poly.pdbx_strand_id
1 'polypeptide(L)'
;MITAFIFFAHLIFGLVIFTKKWQDDNITSAFLNIGLIAILFTVGWTITGIVAKALMEPPGLGIYFDRDTFSLALLSVAEYLFYKMYYGEDPIEAGKEKQ
;
A
#
# COMPACT_ATOMS: atom_id res chain seq x y z
N MET A 1 10.32 -11.40 12.10
CA MET A 1 8.94 -11.53 12.63
C MET A 1 8.09 -10.29 12.33
N ILE A 2 8.63 -9.08 12.49
CA ILE A 2 7.93 -7.82 12.17
C ILE A 2 7.59 -7.73 10.66
N THR A 3 8.53 -8.10 9.79
CA THR A 3 8.33 -8.21 8.33
C THR A 3 7.05 -8.98 7.97
N ALA A 4 6.85 -10.16 8.56
CA ALA A 4 5.68 -11.00 8.28
C ALA A 4 4.38 -10.33 8.75
N PHE A 5 4.42 -9.65 9.89
CA PHE A 5 3.27 -8.88 10.39
C PHE A 5 2.91 -7.75 9.43
N ILE A 6 3.91 -7.00 8.94
CA ILE A 6 3.69 -5.93 7.96
C ILE A 6 3.10 -6.50 6.67
N PHE A 7 3.68 -7.56 6.10
CA PHE A 7 3.11 -8.24 4.92
C PHE A 7 1.67 -8.70 5.13
N PHE A 8 1.38 -9.30 6.29
CA PHE A 8 0.03 -9.75 6.62
C PHE A 8 -0.96 -8.59 6.68
N ALA A 9 -0.56 -7.43 7.23
CA ALA A 9 -1.38 -6.23 7.23
C ALA A 9 -1.76 -5.75 5.82
N HIS A 10 -0.83 -5.80 4.85
CA HIS A 10 -1.13 -5.47 3.45
C HIS A 10 -2.09 -6.47 2.81
N LEU A 11 -1.94 -7.75 3.13
CA LEU A 11 -2.85 -8.79 2.65
C LEU A 11 -4.27 -8.57 3.20
N ILE A 12 -4.39 -8.31 4.50
CA ILE A 12 -5.69 -7.98 5.12
C ILE A 12 -6.27 -6.72 4.50
N PHE A 13 -5.48 -5.66 4.29
CA PHE A 13 -5.93 -4.44 3.64
C PHE A 13 -6.46 -4.71 2.22
N GLY A 14 -5.72 -5.48 1.41
CA GLY A 14 -6.16 -5.90 0.08
C GLY A 14 -7.49 -6.64 0.12
N LEU A 15 -7.65 -7.60 1.03
CA LEU A 15 -8.92 -8.32 1.21
C LEU A 15 -10.07 -7.40 1.60
N VAL A 16 -9.84 -6.47 2.53
CA VAL A 16 -10.85 -5.48 2.95
C VAL A 16 -11.29 -4.61 1.76
N ILE A 17 -10.34 -4.09 0.97
CA ILE A 17 -10.65 -3.28 -0.21
C ILE A 17 -11.36 -4.11 -1.27
N PHE A 18 -10.93 -5.34 -1.52
CA PHE A 18 -11.58 -6.24 -2.47
C PHE A 18 -13.04 -6.49 -2.08
N THR A 19 -13.30 -6.87 -0.83
CA THR A 19 -14.66 -7.11 -0.33
C THR A 19 -15.51 -5.84 -0.43
N LYS A 20 -14.97 -4.68 -0.02
CA LYS A 20 -15.68 -3.40 -0.10
C LYS A 20 -16.03 -3.04 -1.55
N LYS A 21 -15.07 -3.12 -2.46
CA LYS A 21 -15.25 -2.73 -3.87
C LYS A 21 -16.10 -3.72 -4.69
N TRP A 22 -16.07 -5.00 -4.35
CA TRP A 22 -17.06 -5.95 -4.87
C TRP A 22 -18.45 -5.47 -4.48
N GLN A 23 -18.68 -5.26 -3.17
CA GLN A 23 -20.02 -5.04 -2.61
C GLN A 23 -20.63 -3.71 -3.01
N ASP A 24 -19.81 -2.65 -3.06
CA ASP A 24 -20.27 -1.30 -3.39
C ASP A 24 -20.38 -1.07 -4.92
N ASP A 25 -19.47 -1.66 -5.71
CA ASP A 25 -19.40 -1.44 -7.17
C ASP A 25 -19.69 -2.73 -7.96
N ASN A 26 -18.65 -3.53 -8.23
CA ASN A 26 -18.70 -4.79 -8.97
C ASN A 26 -17.35 -5.54 -8.89
N ILE A 27 -17.34 -6.80 -9.35
CA ILE A 27 -16.15 -7.65 -9.30
C ILE A 27 -14.97 -7.11 -10.11
N THR A 28 -15.21 -6.43 -11.23
CA THR A 28 -14.15 -5.82 -12.04
C THR A 28 -13.47 -4.68 -11.27
N SER A 29 -14.25 -3.82 -10.59
CA SER A 29 -13.73 -2.77 -9.70
C SER A 29 -12.84 -3.37 -8.61
N ALA A 30 -13.27 -4.48 -7.99
CA ALA A 30 -12.48 -5.17 -6.97
C ALA A 30 -11.12 -5.65 -7.49
N PHE A 31 -11.08 -6.29 -8.67
CA PHE A 31 -9.82 -6.72 -9.29
C PHE A 31 -8.92 -5.55 -9.71
N LEU A 32 -9.49 -4.46 -10.24
CA LEU A 32 -8.72 -3.26 -10.59
C LEU A 32 -8.04 -2.66 -9.35
N ASN A 33 -8.76 -2.61 -8.21
CA ASN A 33 -8.21 -2.10 -6.96
C ASN A 33 -7.13 -3.02 -6.39
N ILE A 34 -7.30 -4.35 -6.44
CA ILE A 34 -6.24 -5.29 -6.08
C ILE A 34 -5.01 -5.13 -6.98
N GLY A 35 -5.22 -4.95 -8.29
CA GLY A 35 -4.14 -4.70 -9.24
C GLY A 35 -3.36 -3.43 -8.90
N LEU A 36 -4.07 -2.33 -8.60
CA LEU A 36 -3.46 -1.09 -8.13
C LEU A 36 -2.63 -1.31 -6.86
N ILE A 37 -3.20 -1.97 -5.85
CA ILE A 37 -2.52 -2.25 -4.59
C ILE A 37 -1.26 -3.09 -4.82
N ALA A 38 -1.35 -4.15 -5.61
CA ALA A 38 -0.21 -5.02 -5.91
C ALA A 38 0.92 -4.26 -6.65
N ILE A 39 0.58 -3.38 -7.60
CA ILE A 39 1.57 -2.57 -8.32
C ILE A 39 2.23 -1.58 -7.38
N LEU A 40 1.45 -0.84 -6.59
CA LEU A 40 1.98 0.14 -5.63
C LEU A 40 2.87 -0.53 -4.59
N PHE A 41 2.47 -1.69 -4.09
CA PHE A 41 3.27 -2.45 -3.14
C PHE A 41 4.58 -2.93 -3.76
N THR A 42 4.55 -3.58 -4.93
CA THR A 42 5.75 -4.15 -5.56
C THR A 42 6.74 -3.09 -6.02
N VAL A 43 6.26 -2.03 -6.68
CA VAL A 43 7.09 -0.92 -7.12
C VAL A 43 7.57 -0.11 -5.93
N GLY A 44 6.67 0.20 -4.99
CA GLY A 44 6.98 0.96 -3.78
C GLY A 44 8.01 0.25 -2.90
N TRP A 45 7.94 -1.07 -2.74
CA TRP A 45 8.92 -1.84 -1.97
C TRP A 45 10.30 -1.80 -2.63
N THR A 46 10.36 -1.82 -3.97
CA THR A 46 11.62 -1.67 -4.71
C THR A 46 12.24 -0.29 -4.46
N ILE A 47 11.44 0.78 -4.57
CA ILE A 47 11.90 2.16 -4.36
C ILE A 47 12.37 2.36 -2.91
N THR A 48 11.55 1.96 -1.94
CA THR A 48 11.90 2.07 -0.52
C THR A 48 13.08 1.20 -0.16
N GLY A 49 13.30 0.07 -0.84
CA GLY A 49 14.49 -0.76 -0.68
C GLY A 49 15.77 -0.07 -1.13
N ILE A 50 15.71 0.68 -2.24
CA ILE A 50 16.83 1.51 -2.71
C ILE A 50 17.12 2.63 -1.69
N VAL A 51 16.07 3.30 -1.20
CA VAL A 51 16.20 4.35 -0.16
C VAL A 51 16.77 3.77 1.13
N ALA A 52 16.26 2.64 1.60
CA ALA A 52 16.75 1.95 2.79
C ALA A 52 18.23 1.56 2.64
N LYS A 53 18.64 1.08 1.46
CA LYS A 53 20.05 0.77 1.18
C LYS A 53 20.95 2.00 1.21
N ALA A 54 20.45 3.16 0.80
CA ALA A 54 21.20 4.41 0.86
C ALA A 54 21.33 4.94 2.32
N LEU A 55 20.36 4.64 3.18
CA LEU A 55 20.31 5.16 4.55
C LEU A 55 20.92 4.22 5.60
N MET A 56 20.94 2.90 5.37
CA MET A 56 21.42 1.93 6.36
C MET A 56 22.03 0.67 5.76
N GLU A 57 22.89 0.04 6.56
CA GLU A 57 23.49 -1.26 6.27
C GLU A 57 22.49 -2.41 6.49
N PRO A 58 22.77 -3.64 5.98
CA PRO A 58 21.87 -4.79 6.14
C PRO A 58 21.34 -5.06 7.56
N PRO A 59 22.14 -5.00 8.65
CA PRO A 59 21.63 -5.20 10.00
C PRO A 59 20.65 -4.11 10.47
N GLY A 60 20.55 -2.99 9.75
CA GLY A 60 19.60 -1.91 10.03
C GLY A 60 19.76 -1.33 11.44
N LEU A 61 18.65 -1.22 12.15
CA LEU A 61 18.60 -0.71 13.53
C LEU A 61 18.65 -1.83 14.59
N GLY A 62 18.83 -3.08 14.17
CA GLY A 62 18.96 -4.24 15.06
C GLY A 62 18.37 -5.51 14.47
N ILE A 63 18.53 -6.63 15.19
CA ILE A 63 18.17 -7.97 14.70
C ILE A 63 16.67 -8.16 14.38
N TYR A 64 15.80 -7.34 14.96
CA TYR A 64 14.35 -7.40 14.72
C TYR A 64 13.86 -6.33 13.73
N PHE A 65 14.72 -5.37 13.38
CA PHE A 65 14.41 -4.25 12.52
C PHE A 65 15.59 -4.00 11.57
N ASP A 66 15.79 -4.99 10.71
CA ASP A 66 16.78 -4.94 9.65
C ASP A 66 16.37 -3.97 8.55
N ARG A 67 17.25 -3.81 7.56
CA ARG A 67 17.01 -2.89 6.45
C ARG A 67 15.73 -3.18 5.67
N ASP A 68 15.37 -4.45 5.50
CA ASP A 68 14.16 -4.83 4.76
C ASP A 68 12.90 -4.46 5.56
N THR A 69 12.92 -4.70 6.87
CA THR A 69 11.83 -4.29 7.77
C THR A 69 11.66 -2.77 7.77
N PHE A 70 12.76 -2.00 7.74
CA PHE A 70 12.70 -0.54 7.60
C PHE A 70 12.11 -0.11 6.26
N SER A 71 12.54 -0.75 5.16
CA SER A 71 12.01 -0.51 3.82
C SER A 71 10.49 -0.68 3.78
N LEU A 72 9.99 -1.80 4.31
CA LEU A 72 8.56 -2.10 4.38
C LEU A 72 7.80 -1.14 5.29
N ALA A 73 8.38 -0.73 6.42
CA ALA A 73 7.76 0.26 7.30
C ALA A 73 7.62 1.62 6.60
N LEU A 74 8.66 2.05 5.87
CA LEU A 74 8.63 3.28 5.07
C LEU A 74 7.57 3.18 3.95
N LEU A 75 7.50 2.03 3.27
CA LEU A 75 6.48 1.75 2.27
C LEU A 75 5.07 1.88 2.85
N SER A 76 4.79 1.23 3.98
CA SER A 76 3.47 1.27 4.61
C SER A 76 3.03 2.69 4.98
N VAL A 77 3.97 3.55 5.42
CA VAL A 77 3.66 4.97 5.68
C VAL A 77 3.29 5.70 4.39
N ALA A 78 4.07 5.52 3.32
CA ALA A 78 3.79 6.14 2.03
C ALA A 78 2.46 5.66 1.44
N GLU A 79 2.20 4.36 1.49
CA GLU A 79 0.95 3.72 1.06
C GLU A 79 -0.24 4.20 1.87
N TYR A 80 -0.12 4.31 3.19
CA TYR A 80 -1.19 4.86 4.04
C TYR A 80 -1.58 6.27 3.59
N LEU A 81 -0.60 7.14 3.31
CA LEU A 81 -0.87 8.48 2.80
C LEU A 81 -1.54 8.46 1.42
N PHE A 82 -1.04 7.62 0.51
CA PHE A 82 -1.60 7.47 -0.82
C PHE A 82 -3.05 6.96 -0.77
N TYR A 83 -3.32 5.87 -0.06
CA TYR A 83 -4.66 5.28 0.02
C TYR A 83 -5.64 6.16 0.78
N LYS A 84 -5.18 6.90 1.79
CA LYS A 84 -6.01 7.90 2.46
C LYS A 84 -6.44 9.00 1.47
N MET A 85 -5.57 9.45 0.59
CA MET A 85 -5.93 10.41 -0.46
C MET A 85 -6.83 9.76 -1.52
N TYR A 86 -6.47 8.58 -2.01
CA TYR A 86 -7.16 7.89 -3.10
C TYR A 86 -8.57 7.40 -2.74
N TYR A 87 -8.78 6.94 -1.51
CA TYR A 87 -10.08 6.44 -1.03
C TYR A 87 -10.79 7.40 -0.07
N GLY A 88 -10.12 8.45 0.42
CA GLY A 88 -10.68 9.37 1.42
C GLY A 88 -11.47 10.53 0.83
N GLU A 89 -11.39 10.76 -0.47
CA GLU A 89 -12.30 11.64 -1.20
C GLU A 89 -13.24 10.76 -2.02
N ASP A 90 -14.54 10.78 -1.71
CA ASP A 90 -15.51 10.56 -2.77
C ASP A 90 -15.20 11.61 -3.85
N PRO A 91 -14.96 11.22 -5.12
CA PRO A 91 -14.84 12.18 -6.20
C PRO A 91 -16.21 12.82 -6.45
N ILE A 92 -16.60 13.71 -5.55
CA ILE A 92 -17.62 14.71 -5.81
C ILE A 92 -17.03 15.60 -6.90
N GLU A 93 -17.56 15.46 -8.12
CA GLU A 93 -17.51 16.47 -9.19
C GLU A 93 -16.28 16.56 -10.10
N ALA A 94 -15.72 15.44 -10.58
CA ALA A 94 -14.84 15.48 -11.77
C ALA A 94 -15.58 15.24 -13.11
N GLY A 95 -16.92 15.18 -13.12
CA GLY A 95 -17.66 14.78 -14.34
C GLY A 95 -19.15 15.10 -14.40
N LYS A 96 -19.66 16.04 -13.60
CA LYS A 96 -21.00 16.60 -13.86
C LYS A 96 -20.85 17.95 -14.53
N GLU A 97 -21.02 17.99 -15.85
CA GLU A 97 -21.51 19.19 -16.50
C GLU A 97 -22.77 19.63 -15.74
N LYS A 98 -22.73 20.84 -15.17
CA LYS A 98 -23.91 21.47 -14.61
C LYS A 98 -24.91 21.70 -15.75
N GLN A 99 -25.96 20.88 -15.80
CA GLN A 99 -27.23 21.26 -16.43
C GLN A 99 -28.09 21.99 -15.41
#